data_AF-A0A812RC18-F1
#
_entry.id   AF-A0A812RC18-F1
#
_cell.length_a   1.000
_cell.length_b   1.000
_cell.length_c   1.000
_cell.angle_alpha   90.00
_cell.angle_beta   90.00
_cell.angle_gamma   90.00
#
_symmetry.space_group_name_H-M   'P 1'
#
loop_
_entity.id
_entity.type
_entity.pdbx_description
1 polymer ?
#
loop_
_entity_poly.entity_id
_entity_poly.type
_entity_poly.pdbx_seq_one_letter_code
_entity_poly.pdbx_strand_id
1 'polypeptide(L)'
;DEAFLARVTKLLEDLPLDTEAMIECSSRHQKSMLLEAARERDYFATAWRSGVLVANEGEEARRLRAAVSEVGCGFTKLKAPKLLESFGRSLTEDAGMTVLETEDCFEGDKAAVLMDVLQDRGTQEELEHGAEELLSSLAENEIKSFALAAQSQFRAALIKVATAKGMEIATAGDGHIQVGKLKLFDASVQETIKALQEGDSHNFGFLPNLKKQVVRRRSQEEGLMVDDTENMVCIQRPTRSPIFADKASALEELRKVTDAVFKSFATGRLAHQIFMRRQDLVKLFDEELAERSDFRTSVDRVYDDTLQLQL
;
A
#
# COMPACT_ATOMS: atom_id res chain seq x y z
N ASP A 1 -6.06 -32.42 34.61
CA ASP A 1 -6.56 -32.88 33.30
C ASP A 1 -7.98 -33.43 33.34
N GLU A 2 -8.35 -34.30 34.26
CA GLU A 2 -9.75 -34.79 34.39
C GLU A 2 -10.79 -33.67 34.57
N ALA A 3 -10.52 -32.69 35.44
CA ALA A 3 -11.41 -31.54 35.63
C ALA A 3 -11.52 -30.63 34.39
N PHE A 4 -10.46 -30.59 33.56
CA PHE A 4 -10.48 -29.85 32.30
C PHE A 4 -11.31 -30.61 31.26
N LEU A 5 -11.09 -31.92 31.12
CA LEU A 5 -11.85 -32.77 30.20
C LEU A 5 -13.35 -32.74 30.54
N ALA A 6 -13.73 -32.85 31.81
CA ALA A 6 -15.14 -32.78 32.23
C ALA A 6 -15.80 -31.44 31.87
N ARG A 7 -15.07 -30.32 32.03
CA ARG A 7 -15.55 -29.00 31.61
C ARG A 7 -15.69 -28.88 30.09
N VAL A 8 -14.71 -29.38 29.35
CA VAL A 8 -14.72 -29.39 27.88
C VAL A 8 -15.89 -30.21 27.36
N THR A 9 -16.05 -31.45 27.83
CA THR A 9 -17.13 -32.35 27.41
C THR A 9 -18.49 -31.70 27.58
N LYS A 10 -18.75 -31.12 28.76
CA LYS A 10 -20.02 -30.43 29.02
C LYS A 10 -20.22 -29.23 28.09
N LEU A 11 -19.17 -28.42 27.88
CA LEU A 11 -19.26 -27.27 26.99
C LEU A 11 -19.55 -27.68 25.54
N LEU A 12 -18.94 -28.75 25.05
CA LEU A 12 -19.20 -29.27 23.71
C LEU A 12 -20.65 -29.77 23.58
N GLU A 13 -21.15 -30.49 24.57
CA GLU A 13 -22.55 -30.97 24.60
C GLU A 13 -23.57 -29.83 24.61
N ASP A 14 -23.25 -28.74 25.31
CA ASP A 14 -24.13 -27.57 25.44
C ASP A 14 -23.97 -26.55 24.29
N LEU A 15 -22.98 -26.70 23.40
CA LEU A 15 -22.69 -25.73 22.35
C LEU A 15 -23.74 -25.78 21.22
N PRO A 16 -24.56 -24.74 21.01
CA PRO A 16 -25.61 -24.74 19.99
C PRO A 16 -25.06 -24.81 18.56
N LEU A 17 -25.87 -25.28 17.62
CA LEU A 17 -25.57 -25.18 16.19
C LEU A 17 -25.34 -23.72 15.77
N ASP A 18 -24.43 -23.53 14.81
CA ASP A 18 -24.06 -22.22 14.26
C ASP A 18 -23.54 -21.24 15.32
N THR A 19 -22.83 -21.78 16.31
CA THR A 19 -22.09 -21.01 17.31
C THR A 19 -20.67 -21.52 17.47
N GLU A 20 -19.83 -20.66 18.02
CA GLU A 20 -18.43 -20.93 18.29
C GLU A 20 -18.08 -20.70 19.77
N ALA A 21 -17.04 -21.38 20.23
CA ALA A 21 -16.44 -21.17 21.53
C ALA A 21 -14.92 -21.11 21.40
N MET A 22 -14.32 -20.04 21.90
CA MET A 22 -12.88 -19.94 22.10
C MET A 22 -12.51 -20.46 23.48
N ILE A 23 -11.71 -21.51 23.54
CA ILE A 23 -11.32 -22.15 24.79
C ILE A 23 -9.82 -21.97 25.00
N GLU A 24 -9.48 -21.17 26.02
CA GLU A 24 -8.10 -21.01 26.45
C GLU A 24 -7.59 -22.30 27.10
N CYS A 25 -6.39 -22.71 26.69
CA CYS A 25 -5.72 -23.89 27.21
C CYS A 25 -4.41 -23.47 27.85
N SER A 26 -4.13 -23.92 29.07
CA SER A 26 -2.92 -23.53 29.80
C SER A 26 -1.68 -24.32 29.38
N SER A 27 -1.86 -25.42 28.63
CA SER A 27 -0.76 -26.27 28.18
C SER A 27 -1.01 -26.85 26.79
N ARG A 28 0.07 -27.27 26.11
CA ARG A 28 -0.01 -28.01 24.83
C ARG A 28 -0.79 -29.32 24.98
N HIS A 29 -0.69 -29.97 26.14
CA HIS A 29 -1.42 -31.20 26.43
C HIS A 29 -2.94 -30.96 26.44
N GLN A 30 -3.40 -29.91 27.13
CA GLN A 30 -4.83 -29.54 27.14
C GLN A 30 -5.35 -29.17 25.75
N LYS A 31 -4.55 -28.47 24.93
CA LYS A 31 -4.92 -28.19 23.53
C LYS A 31 -5.16 -29.47 22.76
N SER A 32 -4.26 -30.45 22.88
CA SER A 32 -4.40 -31.75 22.23
C SER A 32 -5.67 -32.49 22.69
N MET A 33 -5.93 -32.51 23.99
CA MET A 33 -7.12 -33.16 24.56
C MET A 33 -8.42 -32.53 24.02
N LEU A 34 -8.48 -31.20 23.94
CA LEU A 34 -9.65 -30.49 23.43
C LEU A 34 -9.88 -30.73 21.94
N LEU A 35 -8.81 -30.69 21.13
CA LEU A 35 -8.90 -31.00 19.69
C LEU A 35 -9.42 -32.42 19.46
N GLU A 36 -8.94 -33.39 20.24
CA GLU A 36 -9.38 -34.78 20.18
C GLU A 36 -10.85 -34.93 20.60
N ALA A 37 -11.24 -34.34 21.74
CA ALA A 37 -12.62 -34.40 22.24
C ALA A 37 -13.65 -33.74 21.31
N ALA A 38 -13.27 -32.67 20.61
CA ALA A 38 -14.08 -32.02 19.59
C ALA A 38 -14.22 -32.89 18.34
N ARG A 39 -13.11 -33.51 17.89
CA ARG A 39 -13.10 -34.41 16.73
C ARG A 39 -13.97 -35.66 16.94
N GLU A 40 -13.97 -36.23 18.15
CA GLU A 40 -14.84 -37.37 18.48
C GLU A 40 -16.34 -37.08 18.36
N ARG A 41 -16.72 -35.79 18.36
CA ARG A 41 -18.11 -35.33 18.28
C ARG A 41 -18.45 -34.67 16.94
N ASP A 42 -17.54 -34.74 15.96
CA ASP A 42 -17.67 -34.09 14.64
C ASP A 42 -17.78 -32.55 14.70
N TYR A 43 -17.16 -31.91 15.69
CA TYR A 43 -17.06 -30.45 15.76
C TYR A 43 -15.86 -29.97 14.95
N PHE A 44 -15.97 -28.79 14.36
CA PHE A 44 -14.78 -28.10 13.87
C PHE A 44 -13.93 -27.67 15.06
N ALA A 45 -12.63 -27.95 15.03
CA ALA A 45 -11.71 -27.44 16.02
C ALA A 45 -10.34 -27.14 15.42
N THR A 46 -9.80 -25.96 15.71
CA THR A 46 -8.47 -25.55 15.26
C THR A 46 -7.74 -24.77 16.34
N ALA A 47 -6.41 -24.90 16.37
CA ALA A 47 -5.57 -24.11 17.26
C ALA A 47 -5.51 -22.68 16.74
N TRP A 48 -6.15 -21.74 17.44
CA TRP A 48 -6.29 -20.37 16.97
C TRP A 48 -5.98 -19.37 18.08
N ARG A 49 -5.13 -18.38 17.77
CA ARG A 49 -4.61 -17.40 18.73
C ARG A 49 -4.03 -18.06 20.00
N SER A 50 -4.49 -17.66 21.18
CA SER A 50 -4.03 -18.20 22.47
C SER A 50 -4.63 -19.58 22.80
N GLY A 51 -5.75 -19.96 22.17
CA GLY A 51 -6.57 -21.11 22.57
C GLY A 51 -6.79 -22.14 21.46
N VAL A 52 -7.96 -22.77 21.53
CA VAL A 52 -8.56 -23.61 20.50
C VAL A 52 -9.95 -23.04 20.22
N LEU A 53 -10.21 -22.74 18.95
CA LEU A 53 -11.54 -22.38 18.49
C LEU A 53 -12.29 -23.67 18.18
N VAL A 54 -13.48 -23.81 18.74
CA VAL A 54 -14.40 -24.91 18.43
C VAL A 54 -15.70 -24.33 17.88
N ALA A 55 -16.22 -24.91 16.80
CA ALA A 55 -17.50 -24.51 16.22
C ALA A 55 -18.39 -25.74 16.00
N ASN A 56 -19.67 -25.61 16.35
CA ASN A 56 -20.68 -26.62 16.04
C ASN A 56 -21.35 -26.28 14.71
N GLU A 57 -20.94 -26.96 13.64
CA GLU A 57 -21.31 -26.58 12.28
C GLU A 57 -22.78 -26.93 11.93
N GLY A 58 -23.63 -25.90 11.98
CA GLY A 58 -24.98 -25.93 11.43
C GLY A 58 -25.00 -25.54 9.95
N GLU A 59 -26.11 -24.96 9.51
CA GLU A 59 -26.29 -24.61 8.10
C GLU A 59 -25.47 -23.35 7.74
N GLU A 60 -25.47 -22.35 8.62
CA GLU A 60 -24.78 -21.08 8.37
C GLU A 60 -23.27 -21.26 8.39
N ALA A 61 -22.72 -22.07 9.31
CA ALA A 61 -21.30 -22.39 9.34
C ALA A 61 -20.85 -23.11 8.05
N ARG A 62 -21.63 -24.06 7.54
CA ARG A 62 -21.31 -24.75 6.28
C ARG A 62 -21.38 -23.82 5.08
N ARG A 63 -22.35 -22.91 5.03
CA ARG A 63 -22.43 -21.88 3.99
C ARG A 63 -21.22 -20.96 4.03
N LEU A 64 -20.80 -20.52 5.22
CA LEU A 64 -19.61 -19.69 5.39
C LEU A 64 -18.35 -20.43 4.94
N ARG A 65 -18.21 -21.71 5.29
CA ARG A 65 -17.10 -22.55 4.80
C ARG A 65 -17.08 -22.67 3.28
N ALA A 66 -18.23 -22.92 2.66
CA ALA A 66 -18.34 -22.96 1.20
C ALA A 66 -17.94 -21.60 0.59
N ALA A 67 -18.46 -20.49 1.13
CA ALA A 67 -18.13 -19.15 0.68
C ALA A 67 -16.61 -18.85 0.77
N VAL A 68 -15.95 -19.24 1.87
CA VAL A 68 -14.48 -19.11 2.01
C VAL A 68 -13.75 -19.95 0.96
N SER A 69 -14.21 -21.16 0.66
CA SER A 69 -13.59 -22.02 -0.36
C SER A 69 -13.78 -21.54 -1.81
N GLU A 70 -14.78 -20.69 -2.03
CA GLU A 70 -15.09 -20.09 -3.34
C GLU A 70 -14.41 -18.74 -3.55
N VAL A 71 -13.67 -18.21 -2.56
CA VAL A 71 -12.94 -16.94 -2.71
C VAL A 71 -11.83 -17.09 -3.75
N GLY A 72 -12.01 -16.37 -4.87
CA GLY A 72 -10.99 -16.24 -5.90
C GLY A 72 -9.81 -15.35 -5.48
N CYS A 73 -8.81 -15.27 -6.34
CA CYS A 73 -7.69 -14.35 -6.14
C CYS A 73 -8.14 -12.89 -6.06
N GLY A 74 -7.50 -12.13 -5.18
CA GLY A 74 -7.75 -10.70 -5.00
C GLY A 74 -8.62 -10.36 -3.81
N PHE A 75 -9.42 -9.31 -3.95
CA PHE A 75 -10.15 -8.70 -2.84
C PHE A 75 -11.64 -9.09 -2.87
N THR A 76 -12.12 -9.71 -1.79
CA THR A 76 -13.50 -10.16 -1.66
C THR A 76 -14.08 -9.75 -0.31
N LYS A 77 -15.35 -9.30 -0.31
CA LYS A 77 -16.14 -9.11 0.92
C LYS A 77 -16.84 -10.40 1.30
N LEU A 78 -16.45 -10.99 2.42
CA LEU A 78 -17.10 -12.17 3.00
C LEU A 78 -18.08 -11.76 4.11
N LYS A 79 -19.34 -12.21 4.01
CA LYS A 79 -20.35 -12.01 5.05
C LYS A 79 -20.34 -13.20 6.00
N ALA A 80 -20.02 -12.96 7.27
CA ALA A 80 -20.07 -13.96 8.33
C ALA A 80 -21.15 -13.61 9.36
N PRO A 81 -21.94 -14.56 9.86
CA PRO A 81 -22.77 -14.34 11.04
C PRO A 81 -21.91 -13.93 12.23
N LYS A 82 -22.40 -13.02 13.07
CA LYS A 82 -21.67 -12.47 14.22
C LYS A 82 -21.28 -13.54 15.24
N LEU A 83 -22.09 -14.60 15.36
CA LEU A 83 -21.81 -15.75 16.23
C LEU A 83 -20.77 -16.73 15.64
N LEU A 84 -20.35 -16.51 14.39
CA LEU A 84 -19.40 -17.31 13.63
C LEU A 84 -18.24 -16.45 13.08
N GLU A 85 -18.03 -15.26 13.65
CA GLU A 85 -16.99 -14.34 13.17
C GLU A 85 -15.60 -14.96 13.31
N SER A 86 -15.30 -15.56 14.47
CA SER A 86 -13.99 -16.18 14.72
C SER A 86 -13.77 -17.38 13.80
N PHE A 87 -14.82 -18.16 13.56
CA PHE A 87 -14.83 -19.30 12.67
C PHE A 87 -14.59 -18.88 11.22
N GLY A 88 -15.27 -17.83 10.75
CA GLY A 88 -15.02 -17.24 9.43
C GLY A 88 -13.57 -16.76 9.27
N ARG A 89 -13.03 -16.08 10.28
CA ARG A 89 -11.63 -15.64 10.29
C ARG A 89 -10.66 -16.83 10.28
N SER A 90 -10.88 -17.84 11.12
CA SER A 90 -10.00 -19.00 11.17
C SER A 90 -10.00 -19.77 9.85
N LEU A 91 -11.16 -19.95 9.23
CA LEU A 91 -11.25 -20.60 7.91
C LEU A 91 -10.49 -19.81 6.84
N THR A 92 -10.60 -18.48 6.88
CA THR A 92 -9.92 -17.59 5.95
C THR A 92 -8.40 -17.68 6.09
N GLU A 93 -7.92 -17.62 7.34
CA GLU A 93 -6.49 -17.75 7.66
C GLU A 93 -5.95 -19.15 7.30
N ASP A 94 -6.70 -20.22 7.59
CA ASP A 94 -6.35 -21.61 7.25
C ASP A 94 -6.28 -21.84 5.73
N ALA A 95 -7.10 -21.12 4.96
CA ALA A 95 -7.04 -21.08 3.49
C ALA A 95 -5.87 -20.24 2.96
N GLY A 96 -5.05 -19.65 3.84
CA GLY A 96 -3.88 -18.84 3.49
C GLY A 96 -4.21 -17.42 3.03
N MET A 97 -5.43 -16.96 3.28
CA MET A 97 -5.88 -15.60 2.97
C MET A 97 -5.63 -14.64 4.13
N THR A 98 -5.64 -13.35 3.85
CA THR A 98 -5.47 -12.29 4.85
C THR A 98 -6.77 -11.54 5.07
N VAL A 99 -7.23 -11.43 6.31
CA VAL A 99 -8.34 -10.53 6.67
C VAL A 99 -7.78 -9.12 6.90
N LEU A 100 -8.24 -8.15 6.13
CA LEU A 100 -7.73 -6.77 6.14
C LEU A 100 -8.52 -5.88 7.10
N GLU A 101 -9.84 -5.84 6.91
CA GLU A 101 -10.75 -5.00 7.70
C GLU A 101 -12.02 -5.77 8.05
N THR A 102 -12.72 -5.30 9.06
CA THR A 102 -13.95 -5.92 9.52
C THR A 102 -14.93 -4.84 9.94
N GLU A 103 -16.10 -4.84 9.32
CA GLU A 103 -17.14 -3.85 9.52
C GLU A 103 -18.40 -4.55 10.05
N ASP A 104 -18.93 -4.05 11.18
CA ASP A 104 -20.26 -4.44 11.64
C ASP A 104 -21.31 -3.92 10.62
N CYS A 105 -22.23 -4.78 10.17
CA CYS A 105 -23.31 -4.35 9.28
C CYS A 105 -24.25 -3.39 10.03
N PHE A 106 -24.27 -2.12 9.65
CA PHE A 106 -25.30 -1.15 10.09
C PHE A 106 -26.37 -0.99 9.01
N GLU A 107 -27.42 -1.80 9.10
CA GLU A 107 -28.81 -1.53 8.72
C GLU A 107 -29.58 -2.86 8.76
N GLY A 108 -30.55 -3.00 9.68
CA GLY A 108 -31.49 -4.13 9.75
C GLY A 108 -30.94 -5.49 10.22
N ASP A 109 -29.68 -5.81 9.91
CA ASP A 109 -29.11 -7.16 10.05
C ASP A 109 -27.92 -7.17 11.04
N LYS A 110 -28.21 -6.88 12.32
CA LYS A 110 -27.22 -6.90 13.44
C LYS A 110 -26.56 -8.28 13.66
N ALA A 111 -26.95 -9.28 12.89
CA ALA A 111 -26.52 -10.66 13.01
C ALA A 111 -25.31 -11.00 12.13
N ALA A 112 -24.77 -10.06 11.34
CA ALA A 112 -23.66 -10.32 10.45
C ALA A 112 -22.56 -9.25 10.47
N VAL A 113 -21.38 -9.69 10.06
CA VAL A 113 -20.13 -8.95 9.97
C VAL A 113 -19.60 -9.09 8.55
N LEU A 114 -19.10 -8.01 7.96
CA LEU A 114 -18.39 -8.05 6.69
C LEU A 114 -16.88 -8.09 6.95
N MET A 115 -16.21 -9.07 6.37
CA MET A 115 -14.76 -9.22 6.41
C MET A 115 -14.20 -8.93 5.04
N ASP A 116 -13.29 -7.97 4.96
CA ASP A 116 -12.50 -7.72 3.76
C ASP A 116 -11.36 -8.72 3.71
N VAL A 117 -11.37 -9.59 2.71
CA VAL A 117 -10.43 -10.70 2.57
C VAL A 117 -9.59 -10.53 1.31
N LEU A 118 -8.29 -10.70 1.47
CA LEU A 118 -7.30 -10.71 0.42
C LEU A 118 -6.76 -12.12 0.20
N GLN A 119 -7.00 -12.68 -0.98
CA GLN A 119 -6.30 -13.85 -1.48
C GLN A 119 -5.15 -13.40 -2.38
N ASP A 120 -3.94 -13.45 -1.84
CA ASP A 120 -2.71 -13.02 -2.51
C ASP A 120 -1.88 -14.22 -3.04
N ARG A 121 -2.51 -15.39 -3.16
CA ARG A 121 -1.90 -16.60 -3.69
C ARG A 121 -2.68 -17.08 -4.90
N GLY A 122 -1.96 -17.30 -5.98
CA GLY A 122 -2.51 -17.81 -7.23
C GLY A 122 -1.51 -17.66 -8.36
N THR A 123 -1.94 -18.03 -9.55
CA THR A 123 -1.21 -17.70 -10.77
C THR A 123 -1.30 -16.20 -11.06
N GLN A 124 -0.33 -15.69 -11.82
CA GLN A 124 -0.32 -14.31 -12.29
C GLN A 124 -1.64 -13.94 -13.01
N GLU A 125 -2.19 -14.86 -13.79
CA GLU A 125 -3.45 -14.66 -14.54
C GLU A 125 -4.65 -14.51 -13.60
N GLU A 126 -4.75 -15.34 -12.56
CA GLU A 126 -5.83 -15.25 -11.57
C GLU A 126 -5.74 -13.95 -10.75
N LEU A 127 -4.53 -13.53 -10.37
CA LEU A 127 -4.32 -12.26 -9.66
C LEU A 127 -4.68 -11.06 -10.54
N GLU A 128 -4.30 -11.08 -11.81
CA GLU A 128 -4.65 -10.02 -12.77
C GLU A 128 -6.16 -10.00 -13.04
N HIS A 129 -6.81 -11.15 -13.15
CA HIS A 129 -8.26 -11.23 -13.31
C HIS A 129 -9.00 -10.65 -12.09
N GLY A 130 -8.60 -11.02 -10.86
CA GLY A 130 -9.18 -10.43 -9.64
C GLY A 130 -8.97 -8.92 -9.55
N ALA A 131 -7.81 -8.41 -10.00
CA ALA A 131 -7.55 -6.98 -10.09
C ALA A 131 -8.43 -6.31 -11.16
N GLU A 132 -8.67 -6.96 -12.28
CA GLU A 132 -9.56 -6.46 -13.33
C GLU A 132 -11.00 -6.32 -12.87
N GLU A 133 -11.53 -7.35 -12.19
CA GLU A 133 -12.87 -7.32 -11.63
C GLU A 133 -13.00 -6.20 -10.60
N LEU A 134 -12.05 -6.11 -9.67
CA LEU A 134 -12.02 -5.06 -8.65
C LEU A 134 -12.03 -3.66 -9.26
N LEU A 135 -11.18 -3.41 -10.27
CA LEU A 135 -11.07 -2.11 -10.93
C LEU A 135 -12.22 -1.82 -11.90
N SER A 136 -12.92 -2.85 -12.40
CA SER A 136 -14.08 -2.68 -13.29
C SER A 136 -15.26 -2.01 -12.59
N SER A 137 -15.35 -2.19 -11.26
CA SER A 137 -16.38 -1.58 -10.43
C SER A 137 -16.16 -0.08 -10.15
N LEU A 138 -14.96 0.44 -10.44
CA LEU A 138 -14.58 1.81 -10.12
C LEU A 138 -15.25 2.81 -11.07
N ALA A 139 -16.02 3.74 -10.52
CA ALA A 139 -16.73 4.76 -11.29
C ALA A 139 -15.77 5.83 -11.84
N GLU A 140 -16.23 6.59 -12.85
CA GLU A 140 -15.48 7.74 -13.35
C GLU A 140 -15.23 8.76 -12.24
N ASN A 141 -14.02 9.30 -12.18
CA ASN A 141 -13.53 10.24 -11.16
C ASN A 141 -13.48 9.70 -9.72
N GLU A 142 -13.72 8.40 -9.52
CA GLU A 142 -13.58 7.75 -8.23
C GLU A 142 -12.11 7.41 -7.94
N ILE A 143 -11.74 7.47 -6.66
CA ILE A 143 -10.45 7.02 -6.14
C ILE A 143 -10.74 5.99 -5.06
N LYS A 144 -10.12 4.82 -5.17
CA LYS A 144 -10.15 3.80 -4.14
C LYS A 144 -8.76 3.60 -3.57
N SER A 145 -8.69 3.49 -2.24
CA SER A 145 -7.46 3.25 -1.49
C SER A 145 -7.44 1.80 -1.02
N PHE A 146 -6.32 1.12 -1.17
CA PHE A 146 -6.16 -0.27 -0.77
C PHE A 146 -4.97 -0.42 0.18
N ALA A 147 -5.21 -1.01 1.35
CA ALA A 147 -4.21 -1.30 2.37
C ALA A 147 -3.39 -2.56 2.02
N LEU A 148 -2.73 -2.54 0.85
CA LEU A 148 -1.92 -3.67 0.37
C LEU A 148 -0.45 -3.49 0.72
N ALA A 149 0.15 -4.50 1.33
CA ALA A 149 1.56 -4.50 1.67
C ALA A 149 2.45 -4.35 0.42
N ALA A 150 3.61 -3.73 0.56
CA ALA A 150 4.45 -3.38 -0.58
C ALA A 150 4.89 -4.60 -1.41
N GLN A 151 5.10 -5.72 -0.73
CA GLN A 151 5.52 -7.03 -1.25
C GLN A 151 4.36 -7.93 -1.75
N SER A 152 3.11 -7.45 -1.72
CA SER A 152 1.95 -8.22 -2.16
C SER A 152 1.98 -8.48 -3.67
N GLN A 153 1.69 -9.72 -4.08
CA GLN A 153 1.64 -10.08 -5.50
C GLN A 153 0.41 -9.45 -6.18
N PHE A 154 -0.71 -9.40 -5.46
CA PHE A 154 -1.95 -8.76 -5.86
C PHE A 154 -1.77 -7.25 -6.00
N ARG A 155 -0.96 -6.60 -5.15
CA ARG A 155 -0.58 -5.19 -5.36
C ARG A 155 0.12 -4.99 -6.69
N ALA A 156 1.05 -5.87 -7.05
CA ALA A 156 1.76 -5.79 -8.33
C ALA A 156 0.81 -6.03 -9.52
N ALA A 157 -0.08 -7.03 -9.42
CA ALA A 157 -1.11 -7.30 -10.43
C ALA A 157 -2.07 -6.10 -10.59
N LEU A 158 -2.53 -5.52 -9.47
CA LEU A 158 -3.39 -4.34 -9.44
C LEU A 158 -2.75 -3.14 -10.14
N ILE A 159 -1.46 -2.87 -9.87
CA ILE A 159 -0.72 -1.80 -10.54
C ILE A 159 -0.67 -2.06 -12.05
N LYS A 160 -0.28 -3.27 -12.46
CA LYS A 160 -0.15 -3.64 -13.88
C LYS A 160 -1.48 -3.46 -14.62
N VAL A 161 -2.58 -3.98 -14.06
CA VAL A 161 -3.92 -3.87 -14.66
C VAL A 161 -4.39 -2.42 -14.69
N ALA A 162 -4.21 -1.66 -13.60
CA ALA A 162 -4.57 -0.25 -13.56
C ALA A 162 -3.81 0.57 -14.63
N THR A 163 -2.51 0.34 -14.77
CA THR A 163 -1.68 0.98 -15.81
C THR A 163 -2.17 0.60 -17.21
N ALA A 164 -2.46 -0.68 -17.46
CA ALA A 164 -2.97 -1.14 -18.75
C ALA A 164 -4.33 -0.52 -19.11
N LYS A 165 -5.19 -0.25 -18.11
CA LYS A 165 -6.47 0.44 -18.28
C LYS A 165 -6.34 1.98 -18.36
N GLY A 166 -5.13 2.51 -18.20
CA GLY A 166 -4.85 3.96 -18.18
C GLY A 166 -5.50 4.66 -16.98
N MET A 167 -5.50 4.00 -15.83
CA MET A 167 -5.92 4.57 -14.54
C MET A 167 -4.72 5.22 -13.84
N GLU A 168 -4.99 6.23 -13.03
CA GLU A 168 -3.98 6.91 -12.23
C GLU A 168 -3.68 6.12 -10.96
N ILE A 169 -2.42 6.06 -10.57
CA ILE A 169 -1.94 5.26 -9.44
C ILE A 169 -0.96 6.08 -8.61
N ALA A 170 -1.09 6.02 -7.29
CA ALA A 170 -0.15 6.62 -6.35
C ALA A 170 -0.02 5.75 -5.10
N THR A 171 1.13 5.82 -4.43
CA THR A 171 1.22 5.40 -3.03
C THR A 171 0.95 6.61 -2.15
N ALA A 172 -0.01 6.48 -1.23
CA ALA A 172 -0.32 7.49 -0.24
C ALA A 172 0.70 7.47 0.92
N GLY A 173 0.75 8.55 1.70
CA GLY A 173 1.73 8.68 2.80
C GLY A 173 1.56 7.65 3.93
N ASP A 174 0.37 7.05 4.04
CA ASP A 174 0.04 5.93 4.94
C ASP A 174 0.49 4.56 4.39
N GLY A 175 1.09 4.52 3.19
CA GLY A 175 1.54 3.30 2.53
C GLY A 175 0.45 2.61 1.69
N HIS A 176 -0.79 3.10 1.68
CA HIS A 176 -1.85 2.54 0.87
C HIS A 176 -1.62 2.83 -0.61
N ILE A 177 -2.06 1.91 -1.48
CA ILE A 177 -2.10 2.17 -2.92
C ILE A 177 -3.44 2.80 -3.28
N GLN A 178 -3.40 3.97 -3.90
CA GLN A 178 -4.56 4.66 -4.45
C GLN A 178 -4.62 4.39 -5.95
N VAL A 179 -5.78 3.96 -6.42
CA VAL A 179 -6.08 3.80 -7.85
C VAL A 179 -7.32 4.64 -8.17
N GLY A 180 -7.28 5.39 -9.27
CA GLY A 180 -8.36 6.28 -9.65
C GLY A 180 -8.62 6.35 -11.14
N LYS A 181 -9.90 6.35 -11.52
CA LYS A 181 -10.32 6.54 -12.92
C LYS A 181 -10.47 8.03 -13.23
N LEU A 182 -9.34 8.71 -13.34
CA LEU A 182 -9.28 10.19 -13.33
C LEU A 182 -9.19 10.84 -14.71
N LYS A 183 -9.55 10.16 -15.80
CA LYS A 183 -9.41 10.71 -17.17
C LYS A 183 -10.15 12.04 -17.37
N LEU A 184 -11.37 12.15 -16.85
CA LEU A 184 -12.16 13.40 -16.96
C LEU A 184 -11.54 14.53 -16.12
N PHE A 185 -11.06 14.20 -14.92
CA PHE A 185 -10.35 15.15 -14.08
C PHE A 185 -9.04 15.63 -14.74
N ASP A 186 -8.24 14.72 -15.30
CA ASP A 186 -7.01 15.04 -16.03
C ASP A 186 -7.28 15.97 -17.23
N ALA A 187 -8.34 15.70 -18.00
CA ALA A 187 -8.77 16.59 -19.09
C ALA A 187 -9.12 18.00 -18.58
N SER A 188 -9.88 18.09 -17.48
CA SER A 188 -10.25 19.36 -16.85
C SER A 188 -9.03 20.16 -16.34
N VAL A 189 -8.04 19.46 -15.76
CA VAL A 189 -6.75 20.06 -15.37
C VAL A 189 -6.01 20.60 -16.60
N GLN A 190 -5.96 19.83 -17.69
CA GLN A 190 -5.29 20.24 -18.92
C GLN A 190 -5.96 21.47 -19.57
N GLU A 191 -7.29 21.53 -19.57
CA GLU A 191 -8.03 22.72 -20.04
C GLU A 191 -7.72 23.95 -19.18
N THR A 192 -7.67 23.78 -17.87
CA THR A 192 -7.33 24.86 -16.92
C THR A 192 -5.92 25.38 -17.16
N ILE A 193 -4.94 24.49 -17.34
CA ILE A 193 -3.55 24.85 -17.66
C ILE A 193 -3.46 25.61 -18.98
N LYS A 194 -4.20 25.18 -20.02
CA LYS A 194 -4.23 25.86 -21.33
C LYS A 194 -4.89 27.23 -21.27
N ALA A 195 -5.89 27.41 -20.41
CA ALA A 195 -6.62 28.66 -20.25
C ALA A 195 -5.84 29.71 -19.42
N LEU A 196 -4.91 29.27 -18.56
CA LEU A 196 -4.08 30.16 -17.74
C LEU A 196 -3.18 31.04 -18.60
N GLN A 197 -3.35 32.36 -18.47
CA GLN A 197 -2.45 33.32 -19.11
C GLN A 197 -1.20 33.53 -18.26
N GLU A 198 -0.24 34.21 -18.85
CA GLU A 198 1.03 34.53 -18.22
C GLU A 198 0.81 35.39 -16.96
N GLY A 199 1.38 34.96 -15.84
CA GLY A 199 1.23 35.60 -14.53
C GLY A 199 0.00 35.15 -13.74
N ASP A 200 -0.98 34.54 -14.39
CA ASP A 200 -2.19 34.05 -13.73
C ASP A 200 -1.91 32.84 -12.86
N SER A 201 -2.71 32.71 -11.81
CA SER A 201 -2.75 31.54 -10.95
C SER A 201 -4.13 30.90 -10.91
N HIS A 202 -4.16 29.60 -10.67
CA HIS A 202 -5.38 28.85 -10.45
C HIS A 202 -5.24 27.98 -9.20
N ASN A 203 -6.27 28.01 -8.35
CA ASN A 203 -6.32 27.22 -7.13
C ASN A 203 -7.34 26.09 -7.31
N PHE A 204 -6.86 24.85 -7.31
CA PHE A 204 -7.72 23.66 -7.35
C PHE A 204 -8.35 23.32 -5.99
N GLY A 205 -7.98 24.05 -4.94
CA GLY A 205 -8.47 23.85 -3.58
C GLY A 205 -7.97 22.54 -2.98
N PHE A 206 -8.82 21.96 -2.12
CA PHE A 206 -8.52 20.69 -1.46
C PHE A 206 -8.76 19.52 -2.42
N LEU A 207 -7.68 18.80 -2.73
CA LEU A 207 -7.71 17.62 -3.57
C LEU A 207 -7.16 16.40 -2.80
N PRO A 208 -7.75 15.20 -3.01
CA PRO A 208 -7.12 13.95 -2.60
C PRO A 208 -5.72 13.79 -3.21
N ASN A 209 -4.83 13.08 -2.51
CA ASN A 209 -3.43 12.89 -2.90
C ASN A 209 -3.24 12.48 -4.37
N LEU A 210 -3.98 11.48 -4.86
CA LEU A 210 -3.88 11.06 -6.27
C LEU A 210 -4.23 12.18 -7.26
N LYS A 211 -5.26 12.99 -7.00
CA LYS A 211 -5.60 14.17 -7.84
C LYS A 211 -4.53 15.25 -7.74
N LYS A 212 -3.93 15.47 -6.57
CA LYS A 212 -2.79 16.39 -6.42
C LYS A 212 -1.63 15.96 -7.31
N GLN A 213 -1.31 14.65 -7.35
CA GLN A 213 -0.23 14.13 -8.19
C GLN A 213 -0.49 14.35 -9.69
N VAL A 214 -1.74 14.17 -10.15
CA VAL A 214 -2.14 14.50 -11.53
C VAL A 214 -1.88 15.98 -11.83
N VAL A 215 -2.34 16.89 -10.96
CA VAL A 215 -2.12 18.34 -11.13
C VAL A 215 -0.64 18.67 -11.16
N ARG A 216 0.15 18.14 -10.20
CA ARG A 216 1.61 18.36 -10.12
C ARG A 216 2.30 17.93 -11.42
N ARG A 217 2.06 16.69 -11.86
CA ARG A 217 2.67 16.11 -13.07
C ARG A 217 2.35 16.96 -14.29
N ARG A 218 1.07 17.26 -14.54
CA ARG A 218 0.63 18.08 -15.69
C ARG A 218 1.20 19.49 -15.67
N SER A 219 1.23 20.10 -14.49
CA SER A 219 1.76 21.45 -14.32
C SER A 219 3.26 21.51 -14.57
N GLN A 220 4.01 20.49 -14.11
CA GLN A 220 5.44 20.35 -14.36
C GLN A 220 5.76 20.10 -15.83
N GLU A 221 4.99 19.24 -16.52
CA GLU A 221 5.11 18.99 -17.97
C GLU A 221 4.95 20.29 -18.79
N GLU A 222 4.12 21.22 -18.31
CA GLU A 222 3.83 22.50 -18.95
C GLU A 222 4.66 23.68 -18.39
N GLY A 223 5.64 23.39 -17.53
CA GLY A 223 6.57 24.39 -16.97
C GLY A 223 5.93 25.41 -16.02
N LEU A 224 4.83 25.06 -15.36
CA LEU A 224 4.16 25.89 -14.36
C LEU A 224 4.82 25.77 -12.99
N MET A 225 4.74 26.84 -12.20
CA MET A 225 5.06 26.79 -10.79
C MET A 225 3.91 26.13 -10.03
N VAL A 226 4.22 25.21 -9.13
CA VAL A 226 3.24 24.52 -8.28
C VAL A 226 3.54 24.85 -6.83
N ASP A 227 2.59 25.48 -6.16
CA ASP A 227 2.59 25.66 -4.71
C ASP A 227 1.62 24.64 -4.11
N ASP A 228 2.19 23.65 -3.41
CA ASP A 228 1.46 22.55 -2.82
C ASP A 228 1.62 22.57 -1.31
N THR A 229 0.52 22.84 -0.64
CA THR A 229 0.39 22.76 0.81
C THR A 229 -0.53 21.60 1.18
N GLU A 230 -0.55 21.23 2.45
CA GLU A 230 -1.45 20.17 2.95
C GLU A 230 -2.91 20.38 2.50
N ASN A 231 -3.36 21.64 2.40
CA ASN A 231 -4.76 21.98 2.18
C ASN A 231 -5.09 22.52 0.77
N MET A 232 -4.09 22.91 -0.03
CA MET A 232 -4.35 23.53 -1.35
C MET A 232 -3.28 23.17 -2.36
N VAL A 233 -3.70 23.05 -3.62
CA VAL A 233 -2.80 23.01 -4.78
C VAL A 233 -3.08 24.21 -5.66
N CYS A 234 -2.10 25.12 -5.73
CA CYS A 234 -2.12 26.29 -6.58
C CYS A 234 -1.09 26.12 -7.69
N ILE A 235 -1.48 26.49 -8.91
CA ILE A 235 -0.58 26.49 -10.06
C ILE A 235 -0.48 27.92 -10.60
N GLN A 236 0.70 28.31 -11.06
CA GLN A 236 0.92 29.64 -11.61
C GLN A 236 1.73 29.56 -12.89
N ARG A 237 1.28 30.28 -13.93
CA ARG A 237 2.08 30.47 -15.13
C ARG A 237 3.09 31.58 -14.86
N PRO A 238 4.40 31.31 -14.91
CA PRO A 238 5.40 32.34 -14.63
C PRO A 238 5.26 33.49 -15.63
N THR A 239 5.44 34.72 -15.16
CA THR A 239 5.60 35.87 -16.04
C THR A 239 6.89 35.70 -16.85
N ARG A 240 6.82 35.90 -18.17
CA ARG A 240 7.96 36.11 -19.07
C ARG A 240 8.58 37.47 -18.76
N SER A 241 9.08 37.62 -17.55
CA SER A 241 10.17 38.55 -17.26
C SER A 241 11.35 37.71 -16.81
N PRO A 242 12.56 37.99 -17.31
CA PRO A 242 13.71 37.14 -17.05
C PRO A 242 14.10 37.31 -15.59
N ILE A 243 13.67 36.41 -14.71
CA ILE A 243 14.20 36.33 -13.35
C ILE A 243 15.55 35.62 -13.43
N PHE A 244 16.52 36.29 -14.05
CA PHE A 244 17.90 36.23 -13.62
C PHE A 244 18.12 37.41 -12.66
N ALA A 245 17.52 37.34 -11.48
CA ALA A 245 17.74 38.30 -10.40
C ALA A 245 18.21 37.55 -9.15
N ASP A 246 19.37 36.91 -9.25
CA ASP A 246 20.57 37.17 -8.43
C ASP A 246 21.52 35.98 -8.57
N LYS A 247 22.62 36.19 -9.30
CA LYS A 247 23.67 35.17 -9.46
C LYS A 247 24.25 34.71 -8.11
N ALA A 248 24.15 35.53 -7.07
CA ALA A 248 24.58 35.17 -5.71
C ALA A 248 23.68 34.11 -5.07
N SER A 249 22.35 34.25 -5.21
CA SER A 249 21.36 33.28 -4.71
C SER A 249 21.44 31.95 -5.46
N ALA A 250 21.53 32.00 -6.79
CA ALA A 250 21.66 30.81 -7.62
C ALA A 250 22.96 30.04 -7.34
N LEU A 251 24.09 30.72 -7.10
CA LEU A 251 25.35 30.08 -6.68
C LEU A 251 25.24 29.47 -5.29
N GLU A 252 24.47 30.06 -4.38
CA GLU A 252 24.29 29.57 -3.02
C GLU A 252 23.34 28.36 -2.96
N GLU A 253 22.31 28.34 -3.80
CA GLU A 253 21.48 27.15 -4.04
C GLU A 253 22.25 26.05 -4.77
N LEU A 254 23.04 26.39 -5.81
CA LEU A 254 23.92 25.43 -6.46
C LEU A 254 24.92 24.85 -5.45
N ARG A 255 25.48 25.67 -4.56
CA ARG A 255 26.38 25.22 -3.50
C ARG A 255 25.67 24.29 -2.52
N LYS A 256 24.44 24.57 -2.11
CA LYS A 256 23.65 23.70 -1.22
C LYS A 256 23.30 22.37 -1.87
N VAL A 257 22.89 22.38 -3.14
CA VAL A 257 22.60 21.17 -3.92
C VAL A 257 23.88 20.36 -4.12
N THR A 258 24.97 21.02 -4.52
CA THR A 258 26.29 20.37 -4.70
C THR A 258 26.79 19.79 -3.38
N ASP A 259 26.65 20.50 -2.26
CA ASP A 259 27.07 20.02 -0.94
C ASP A 259 26.18 18.86 -0.43
N ALA A 260 24.88 18.86 -0.74
CA ALA A 260 23.98 17.75 -0.41
C ALA A 260 24.28 16.48 -1.22
N VAL A 261 24.49 16.65 -2.54
CA VAL A 261 24.88 15.58 -3.45
C VAL A 261 26.27 15.05 -3.10
N PHE A 262 27.25 15.91 -2.82
CA PHE A 262 28.57 15.45 -2.38
C PHE A 262 28.51 14.72 -1.03
N LYS A 263 27.66 15.14 -0.09
CA LYS A 263 27.47 14.44 1.20
C LYS A 263 26.83 13.07 1.05
N SER A 264 25.92 12.85 0.10
CA SER A 264 25.27 11.54 -0.08
C SER A 264 26.23 10.48 -0.61
N PHE A 265 27.28 10.90 -1.32
CA PHE A 265 28.31 10.00 -1.86
C PHE A 265 29.66 10.08 -1.09
N ALA A 266 29.77 10.91 -0.06
CA ALA A 266 31.00 11.07 0.72
C ALA A 266 31.24 9.89 1.67
N THR A 267 32.46 9.35 1.61
CA THR A 267 32.94 8.26 2.47
C THR A 267 33.44 8.69 3.85
N GLY A 268 33.55 9.99 4.12
CA GLY A 268 33.93 10.51 5.43
C GLY A 268 34.03 12.03 5.49
N ARG A 269 34.04 12.59 6.71
CA ARG A 269 34.13 14.03 6.96
C ARG A 269 35.16 14.32 8.06
N LEU A 270 36.06 15.27 7.82
CA LEU A 270 36.99 15.79 8.83
C LEU A 270 36.88 17.32 8.85
N ALA A 271 36.27 17.87 9.90
CA ALA A 271 35.96 19.29 10.03
C ALA A 271 35.20 19.88 8.81
N HIS A 272 35.84 20.78 8.05
CA HIS A 272 35.30 21.42 6.85
C HIS A 272 35.64 20.69 5.55
N GLN A 273 36.31 19.53 5.63
CA GLN A 273 36.72 18.75 4.46
C GLN A 273 35.86 17.49 4.33
N ILE A 274 35.44 17.23 3.10
CA ILE A 274 34.64 16.06 2.73
C ILE A 274 35.50 15.20 1.81
N PHE A 275 35.56 13.90 2.09
CA PHE A 275 36.37 12.93 1.33
C PHE A 275 35.47 11.99 0.54
N MET A 276 35.75 11.86 -0.75
CA MET A 276 35.06 10.91 -1.62
C MET A 276 36.09 9.93 -2.19
N ARG A 277 35.84 8.62 -2.03
CA ARG A 277 36.64 7.59 -2.70
C ARG A 277 36.36 7.63 -4.20
N ARG A 278 37.36 7.22 -4.98
CA ARG A 278 37.30 7.21 -6.45
C ARG A 278 36.04 6.52 -7.01
N GLN A 279 35.62 5.41 -6.41
CA GLN A 279 34.47 4.63 -6.90
C GLN A 279 33.13 5.35 -6.69
N ASP A 280 32.96 6.08 -5.59
CA ASP A 280 31.72 6.81 -5.29
C ASP A 280 31.63 8.08 -6.14
N LEU A 281 32.78 8.68 -6.45
CA LEU A 281 32.88 9.77 -7.42
C LEU A 281 32.48 9.31 -8.83
N VAL A 282 32.86 8.10 -9.24
CA VAL A 282 32.45 7.52 -10.54
C VAL A 282 30.94 7.29 -10.58
N LYS A 283 30.31 6.81 -9.50
CA LYS A 283 28.85 6.66 -9.42
C LYS A 283 28.12 7.99 -9.52
N LEU A 284 28.60 9.02 -8.84
CA LEU A 284 28.05 10.36 -8.95
C LEU A 284 28.04 10.85 -10.42
N PHE A 285 29.13 10.59 -11.16
CA PHE A 285 29.23 10.98 -12.56
C PHE A 285 28.37 10.12 -13.51
N ASP A 286 28.20 8.83 -13.21
CA ASP A 286 27.37 7.90 -13.99
C ASP A 286 25.88 8.12 -13.79
N GLU A 287 25.45 8.51 -12.59
CA GLU A 287 24.03 8.63 -12.23
C GLU A 287 23.47 10.05 -12.47
N GLU A 288 24.24 11.12 -12.26
CA GLU A 288 23.74 12.51 -12.31
C GLU A 288 24.28 13.34 -13.49
N LEU A 289 25.44 12.99 -14.06
CA LEU A 289 26.14 13.84 -15.06
C LEU A 289 26.50 13.12 -16.36
N ALA A 290 25.80 12.04 -16.67
CA ALA A 290 26.08 11.12 -17.78
C ALA A 290 26.18 11.79 -19.17
N GLU A 291 25.57 12.95 -19.37
CA GLU A 291 25.58 13.69 -20.65
C GLU A 291 26.87 14.49 -20.94
N ARG A 292 27.84 14.53 -20.01
CA ARG A 292 29.10 15.31 -20.16
C ARG A 292 30.35 14.43 -20.27
N SER A 293 30.44 13.66 -21.35
CA SER A 293 31.48 12.65 -21.61
C SER A 293 32.93 13.19 -21.64
N ASP A 294 33.15 14.41 -22.14
CA ASP A 294 34.49 15.02 -22.26
C ASP A 294 35.16 15.31 -20.90
N PHE A 295 34.37 15.51 -19.85
CA PHE A 295 34.87 15.84 -18.51
C PHE A 295 35.34 14.58 -17.76
N ARG A 296 34.67 13.44 -17.97
CA ARG A 296 35.00 12.14 -17.35
C ARG A 296 36.42 11.67 -17.70
N THR A 297 36.79 11.77 -18.98
CA THR A 297 38.11 11.36 -19.47
C THR A 297 39.25 12.23 -18.91
N SER A 298 38.93 13.48 -18.52
CA SER A 298 39.90 14.41 -17.93
C SER A 298 40.16 14.12 -16.45
N VAL A 299 39.14 13.65 -15.71
CA VAL A 299 39.26 13.28 -14.28
C VAL A 299 40.03 11.96 -14.12
N ASP A 300 39.79 10.96 -14.97
CA ASP A 300 40.46 9.65 -14.87
C ASP A 300 41.97 9.69 -15.12
N ARG A 301 42.46 10.73 -15.82
CA ARG A 301 43.89 10.89 -16.17
C ARG A 301 44.73 11.60 -15.11
N VAL A 302 44.11 12.30 -14.15
CA VAL A 302 44.83 13.27 -13.30
C VAL A 302 45.00 12.80 -11.84
N TYR A 303 44.29 11.77 -11.37
CA TYR A 303 44.18 11.52 -9.92
C TYR A 303 44.48 10.08 -9.48
N ASP A 304 45.49 9.93 -8.61
CA ASP A 304 45.76 8.74 -7.81
C ASP A 304 44.92 8.77 -6.52
N ASP A 305 43.81 8.04 -6.57
CA ASP A 305 43.09 7.39 -5.47
C ASP A 305 42.32 8.19 -4.42
N THR A 306 42.46 9.51 -4.30
CA THR A 306 41.53 10.30 -3.46
C THR A 306 41.37 11.76 -3.92
N LEU A 307 40.13 12.21 -4.08
CA LEU A 307 39.80 13.60 -4.41
C LEU A 307 39.39 14.35 -3.14
N GLN A 308 40.12 15.40 -2.81
CA GLN A 308 39.86 16.24 -1.64
C GLN A 308 39.22 17.55 -2.12
N LEU A 309 37.95 17.76 -1.76
CA LEU A 309 37.27 19.02 -2.02
C LEU A 309 37.38 19.92 -0.78
N GLN A 310 37.93 21.11 -0.95
CA GLN A 310 37.98 22.13 0.09
C GLN A 310 36.95 23.21 -0.25
N LEU A 311 35.89 23.30 0.57
CA LEU A 311 34.73 24.19 0.40
C LEU A 311 34.94 25.59 1.00
#